data_AF-A0A9P8VSP6-F1
#
_entry.id   AF-A0A9P8VSP6-F1
#
_cell.length_a   1.000
_cell.length_b   1.000
_cell.length_c   1.000
_cell.angle_alpha   90.00
_cell.angle_beta   90.00
_cell.angle_gamma   90.00
#
_symmetry.space_group_name_H-M   'P 1'
#
loop_
_entity.id
_entity.type
_entity.pdbx_description
1 polymer ?
#
loop_
_entity_poly.entity_id
_entity_poly.type
_entity_poly.pdbx_seq_one_letter_code
_entity_poly.pdbx_strand_id
1 'polypeptide(L)'
;MRFSIVAVLASMPLLAIAKDCAVYYTWSSDIEQNPARDQKATIMCDDIGGTVNPTEIALKDDGGDVNRCAICRDARGSTDDYDRTIMQDGEGISYSVRCGYFAKGSCHA
;
A
#
# COMPACT_ATOMS: atom_id res chain seq x y z
N MET A 1 15.23 41.91 38.50
CA MET A 1 15.17 41.75 37.04
C MET A 1 14.63 40.37 36.74
N ARG A 2 13.43 40.24 36.17
CA ARG A 2 12.82 38.95 35.84
C ARG A 2 13.23 38.61 34.41
N PHE A 3 14.05 37.58 34.25
CA PHE A 3 14.41 37.05 32.93
C PHE A 3 13.19 36.31 32.37
N SER A 4 12.54 36.93 31.39
CA SER A 4 11.51 36.27 30.57
C SER A 4 12.18 35.17 29.75
N ILE A 5 11.94 33.92 30.13
CA ILE A 5 12.32 32.75 29.34
C ILE A 5 11.31 32.64 28.20
N VAL A 6 11.66 33.18 27.04
CA VAL A 6 10.96 32.93 25.78
C VAL A 6 11.28 31.49 25.38
N ALA A 7 10.36 30.58 25.66
CA ALA A 7 10.44 29.20 25.22
C ALA A 7 10.24 29.14 23.70
N VAL A 8 11.35 29.00 22.95
CA VAL A 8 11.34 28.70 21.53
C VAL A 8 10.84 27.26 21.37
N LEU A 9 9.57 27.09 21.00
CA LEU A 9 9.05 25.81 20.52
C LEU A 9 9.76 25.45 19.22
N ALA A 10 10.75 24.57 19.32
CA ALA A 10 11.36 23.93 18.17
C ALA A 10 10.33 22.98 17.54
N SER A 11 9.62 23.46 16.51
CA SER A 11 8.83 22.60 15.61
C SER A 11 9.80 21.75 14.79
N MET A 12 10.19 20.59 15.32
CA MET A 12 10.93 19.62 14.52
C MET A 12 9.99 19.11 13.41
N PRO A 13 10.37 19.22 12.12
CA PRO A 13 9.64 18.52 11.08
C PRO A 13 9.79 17.02 11.38
N LEU A 14 8.68 16.37 11.72
CA LEU A 14 8.59 14.92 11.70
C LEU A 14 8.94 14.51 10.27
N LEU A 15 10.15 13.99 10.08
CA LEU A 15 10.52 13.26 8.89
C LEU A 15 9.52 12.11 8.79
N ALA A 16 8.49 12.28 7.96
CA ALA A 16 7.59 11.20 7.60
C ALA A 16 8.45 10.19 6.84
N ILE A 17 8.96 9.19 7.56
CA ILE A 17 9.62 8.05 6.93
C ILE A 17 8.57 7.46 5.99
N ALA A 18 8.84 7.54 4.70
CA ALA A 18 8.02 6.89 3.69
C ALA A 18 8.04 5.39 4.02
N LYS A 19 6.85 4.78 4.09
CA LYS A 19 6.70 3.37 4.42
C LYS A 19 6.22 2.62 3.20
N ASP A 20 6.54 1.34 3.12
CA ASP A 20 5.99 0.51 2.06
C ASP A 20 4.63 -0.03 2.49
N CYS A 21 3.76 -0.29 1.53
CA CYS A 21 2.52 -1.01 1.75
C CYS A 21 2.33 -2.07 0.67
N ALA A 22 1.56 -3.09 0.94
CA ALA A 22 1.10 -4.05 -0.05
C ALA A 22 -0.42 -3.95 -0.19
N VAL A 23 -0.88 -3.96 -1.43
CA VAL A 23 -2.30 -4.02 -1.79
C VAL A 23 -2.61 -5.46 -2.17
N TYR A 24 -3.27 -6.19 -1.30
CA TYR A 24 -3.71 -7.57 -1.52
C TYR A 24 -5.09 -7.59 -2.16
N TYR A 25 -5.31 -8.53 -3.07
CA TYR A 25 -6.60 -8.77 -3.70
C TYR A 25 -6.73 -10.22 -4.12
N THR A 26 -7.97 -10.71 -4.12
CA THR A 26 -8.28 -12.02 -4.67
C THR A 26 -8.31 -11.94 -6.21
N TRP A 27 -7.80 -12.97 -6.87
CA TRP A 27 -7.87 -13.24 -8.30
C TRP A 27 -7.80 -14.74 -8.56
N SER A 28 -8.93 -15.38 -8.85
CA SER A 28 -9.05 -16.84 -8.97
C SER A 28 -8.77 -17.40 -10.36
N SER A 29 -8.34 -16.58 -11.33
CA SER A 29 -7.98 -17.11 -12.65
C SER A 29 -6.56 -17.63 -12.64
N ASP A 30 -6.35 -18.67 -13.45
CA ASP A 30 -5.07 -19.18 -13.92
C ASP A 30 -4.23 -18.17 -14.73
N ILE A 31 -4.84 -17.09 -15.23
CA ILE A 31 -4.14 -15.99 -15.90
C ILE A 31 -3.29 -15.23 -14.87
N GLU A 32 -1.99 -15.11 -15.14
CA GLU A 32 -1.03 -14.49 -14.21
C GLU A 32 -1.37 -13.03 -13.86
N GLN A 33 -2.01 -12.30 -14.78
CA GLN A 33 -2.37 -10.89 -14.64
C GLN A 33 -3.84 -10.64 -14.95
N ASN A 34 -4.44 -9.68 -14.24
CA ASN A 34 -5.75 -9.14 -14.57
C ASN A 34 -5.60 -7.62 -14.66
N PRO A 35 -5.53 -7.05 -15.89
CA PRO A 35 -5.28 -5.62 -16.07
C PRO A 35 -6.23 -4.71 -15.28
N ALA A 36 -7.50 -5.08 -15.11
CA ALA A 36 -8.46 -4.27 -14.36
C ALA A 36 -8.18 -4.29 -12.85
N ARG A 37 -7.91 -5.48 -12.28
CA ARG A 37 -7.61 -5.64 -10.85
C ARG A 37 -6.24 -5.05 -10.50
N ASP A 38 -5.26 -5.28 -11.37
CA ASP A 38 -3.90 -4.76 -11.28
C ASP A 38 -3.92 -3.23 -11.35
N GLN A 39 -4.61 -2.64 -12.34
CA GLN A 39 -4.79 -1.19 -12.42
C GLN A 39 -5.47 -0.63 -11.17
N LYS A 40 -6.45 -1.34 -10.61
CA LYS A 40 -7.10 -0.88 -9.37
C LYS A 40 -6.13 -0.89 -8.18
N ALA A 41 -5.29 -1.91 -8.05
CA ALA A 41 -4.27 -1.97 -7.02
C ALA A 41 -3.26 -0.81 -7.16
N THR A 42 -2.84 -0.47 -8.39
CA THR A 42 -2.01 0.72 -8.67
C THR A 42 -2.69 2.02 -8.25
N ILE A 43 -3.97 2.20 -8.60
CA ILE A 43 -4.73 3.40 -8.19
C ILE A 43 -4.80 3.51 -6.66
N MET A 44 -5.03 2.39 -5.96
CA MET A 44 -5.05 2.40 -4.49
C MET A 44 -3.70 2.74 -3.87
N CYS A 45 -2.60 2.35 -4.53
CA CYS A 45 -1.27 2.76 -4.13
C CYS A 45 -1.04 4.27 -4.34
N ASP A 46 -1.46 4.82 -5.48
CA ASP A 46 -1.36 6.25 -5.76
C ASP A 46 -2.20 7.08 -4.76
N ASP A 47 -3.38 6.59 -4.35
CA ASP A 47 -4.26 7.25 -3.37
C ASP A 47 -3.55 7.46 -2.01
N ILE A 48 -2.74 6.48 -1.59
CA ILE A 48 -1.91 6.55 -0.37
C ILE A 48 -0.56 7.23 -0.61
N GLY A 49 -0.34 7.75 -1.82
CA GLY A 49 0.84 8.53 -2.21
C GLY A 49 2.09 7.70 -2.47
N GLY A 50 1.97 6.37 -2.61
CA GLY A 50 3.08 5.53 -3.01
C GLY A 50 3.11 5.29 -4.52
N THR A 51 4.02 4.42 -4.96
CA THR A 51 4.15 4.00 -6.35
C THR A 51 4.35 2.50 -6.47
N VAL A 52 3.77 1.88 -7.50
CA VAL A 52 3.97 0.46 -7.79
C VAL A 52 5.01 0.30 -8.89
N ASN A 53 6.04 -0.49 -8.65
CA ASN A 53 6.95 -0.90 -9.73
C ASN A 53 6.25 -1.96 -10.60
N PRO A 54 6.33 -1.89 -11.95
CA PRO A 54 5.73 -2.90 -12.84
C PRO A 54 6.17 -4.34 -12.56
N THR A 55 7.31 -4.56 -11.91
CA THR A 55 7.76 -5.92 -11.50
C THR A 55 7.20 -6.37 -10.15
N GLU A 56 6.47 -5.51 -9.45
CA GLU A 56 5.92 -5.75 -8.11
C GLU A 56 4.39 -5.66 -8.10
N ILE A 57 3.76 -6.01 -9.22
CA ILE A 57 2.31 -6.10 -9.40
C ILE A 57 1.93 -7.54 -9.72
N ALA A 58 0.72 -7.96 -9.32
CA ALA A 58 0.24 -9.34 -9.50
C ALA A 58 1.21 -10.40 -8.95
N LEU A 59 1.95 -10.08 -7.88
CA LEU A 59 2.79 -11.05 -7.18
C LEU A 59 1.91 -12.08 -6.51
N LYS A 60 2.31 -13.35 -6.52
CA LYS A 60 1.59 -14.39 -5.80
C LYS A 60 1.77 -14.19 -4.30
N ASP A 61 0.66 -14.23 -3.58
CA ASP A 61 0.68 -14.32 -2.13
C ASP A 61 0.64 -15.79 -1.69
N ASP A 62 1.29 -16.12 -0.58
CA ASP A 62 1.47 -17.51 -0.12
C ASP A 62 0.14 -18.19 0.31
N GLY A 63 -0.94 -17.40 0.42
CA GLY A 63 -2.29 -17.92 0.64
C GLY A 63 -2.89 -18.72 -0.54
N GLY A 64 -2.17 -18.82 -1.66
CA GLY A 64 -2.50 -19.69 -2.81
C GLY A 64 -2.59 -18.93 -4.14
N ASP A 65 -2.78 -19.67 -5.24
CA ASP A 65 -2.83 -19.10 -6.60
C ASP A 65 -3.93 -18.04 -6.79
N VAL A 66 -4.92 -18.01 -5.89
CA VAL A 66 -6.04 -17.08 -5.91
C VAL A 66 -5.76 -15.73 -5.25
N ASN A 67 -4.65 -15.57 -4.53
CA ASN A 67 -4.32 -14.31 -3.87
C ASN A 67 -3.13 -13.65 -4.57
N ARG A 68 -3.28 -12.35 -4.81
CA ARG A 68 -2.28 -11.51 -5.46
C ARG A 68 -2.00 -10.28 -4.61
N CYS A 69 -0.80 -9.73 -4.76
CA CYS A 69 -0.50 -8.43 -4.20
C CYS A 69 0.23 -7.51 -5.19
N ALA A 70 0.13 -6.21 -4.94
CA ALA A 70 0.99 -5.19 -5.52
C ALA A 70 1.76 -4.47 -4.39
N ILE A 71 3.07 -4.32 -4.52
CA ILE A 71 3.88 -3.59 -3.54
C ILE A 71 3.89 -2.11 -3.93
N CYS A 72 3.40 -1.31 -3.00
CA CYS A 72 3.35 0.14 -3.03
C CYS A 72 4.53 0.72 -2.26
N ARG A 73 5.52 1.26 -2.98
CA ARG A 73 6.72 1.87 -2.42
C ARG A 73 6.46 3.32 -2.03
N ASP A 74 7.14 3.80 -1.01
CA ASP A 74 7.13 5.20 -0.60
C ASP A 74 5.73 5.75 -0.24
N ALA A 75 4.84 4.91 0.28
CA ALA A 75 3.53 5.36 0.73
C ALA A 75 3.66 6.36 1.90
N ARG A 76 2.64 7.24 2.03
CA ARG A 76 2.60 8.24 3.11
C ARG A 76 2.68 7.54 4.46
N GLY A 77 3.59 7.99 5.32
CA GLY A 77 3.81 7.39 6.65
C GLY A 77 2.56 7.36 7.54
N SER A 78 1.60 8.26 7.34
CA SER A 78 0.32 8.31 8.05
C SER A 78 -0.78 7.39 7.50
N THR A 79 -0.48 6.58 6.47
CA THR A 79 -1.46 5.65 5.91
C THR A 79 -1.71 4.53 6.91
N ASP A 80 -2.94 4.24 7.28
CA ASP A 80 -3.23 3.08 8.14
C ASP A 80 -3.55 1.84 7.30
N ASP A 81 -3.51 0.67 7.93
CA ASP A 81 -4.01 -0.55 7.32
C ASP A 81 -5.53 -0.47 7.17
N TYR A 82 -6.06 -0.86 6.01
CA TYR A 82 -7.50 -0.83 5.77
C TYR A 82 -7.93 -1.87 4.74
N ASP A 83 -9.22 -2.18 4.76
CA ASP A 83 -9.86 -3.07 3.77
C ASP A 83 -10.93 -2.30 3.01
N ARG A 84 -11.07 -2.60 1.71
CA ARG A 84 -12.07 -1.98 0.85
C ARG A 84 -12.58 -3.00 -0.17
N THR A 85 -13.90 -3.17 -0.22
CA THR A 85 -14.54 -3.92 -1.31
C THR A 85 -14.93 -2.96 -2.43
N ILE A 86 -14.55 -3.30 -3.67
CA ILE A 86 -14.82 -2.50 -4.86
C ILE A 86 -15.62 -3.36 -5.85
N MET A 87 -16.74 -2.84 -6.33
CA MET A 87 -17.53 -3.49 -7.37
C MET A 87 -16.82 -3.33 -8.73
N GLN A 88 -16.49 -4.44 -9.37
CA GLN A 88 -15.91 -4.51 -10.71
C GLN A 88 -16.67 -5.56 -11.50
N ASP A 89 -17.23 -5.16 -12.65
CA ASP A 89 -18.00 -6.06 -13.54
C ASP A 89 -19.12 -6.86 -12.84
N GLY A 90 -19.74 -6.26 -11.82
CA GLY A 90 -20.80 -6.89 -11.04
C GLY A 90 -20.32 -7.82 -9.91
N GLU A 91 -19.01 -8.03 -9.77
CA GLU A 91 -18.39 -8.80 -8.70
C GLU A 91 -17.83 -7.86 -7.62
N GLY A 92 -18.02 -8.21 -6.34
CA GLY A 92 -17.42 -7.49 -5.22
C GLY A 92 -16.01 -7.99 -4.95
N ILE A 93 -14.99 -7.19 -5.27
CA ILE A 93 -13.58 -7.57 -5.08
C ILE A 93 -13.05 -6.93 -3.81
N SER A 94 -12.54 -7.74 -2.90
CA SER A 94 -11.91 -7.26 -1.66
C SER A 94 -10.45 -6.92 -1.90
N TYR A 95 -10.09 -5.70 -1.55
CA TYR A 95 -8.73 -5.19 -1.50
C TYR A 95 -8.34 -4.93 -0.04
N SER A 96 -7.12 -5.29 0.34
CA SER A 96 -6.57 -5.02 1.67
C SER A 96 -5.25 -4.28 1.52
N VAL A 97 -5.10 -3.16 2.22
CA VAL A 97 -3.82 -2.45 2.32
C VAL A 97 -3.19 -2.79 3.65
N ARG A 98 -1.95 -3.28 3.63
CA ARG A 98 -1.13 -3.51 4.81
C ARG A 98 0.19 -2.81 4.65
N CYS A 99 0.58 -2.00 5.62
CA CYS A 99 1.77 -1.19 5.56
C CYS A 99 2.84 -1.72 6.51
N GLY A 100 4.07 -1.76 6.02
CA GLY A 100 5.20 -2.37 6.70
C GLY A 100 6.47 -2.20 5.88
N TYR A 101 7.38 -3.17 6.01
CA TYR A 101 8.57 -3.23 5.19
C TYR A 101 8.46 -4.46 4.29
N PHE A 102 8.33 -4.29 2.98
CA PHE A 102 8.15 -5.43 2.06
C PHE A 102 9.44 -5.73 1.30
N ALA A 103 9.88 -6.98 1.31
CA ALA A 103 11.02 -7.39 0.49
C ALA A 103 10.69 -7.24 -1.01
N LYS A 104 11.71 -6.99 -1.83
CA LYS A 104 11.51 -6.84 -3.28
C LYS A 104 10.87 -8.09 -3.88
N GLY A 105 9.77 -7.91 -4.60
CA GLY A 105 9.07 -9.01 -5.28
C GLY A 105 8.40 -10.02 -4.34
N SER A 106 8.17 -9.67 -3.08
CA SER A 106 7.49 -10.53 -2.10
C SER A 106 6.32 -9.81 -1.44
N CYS A 107 5.18 -10.50 -1.36
CA CYS A 107 4.01 -10.03 -0.61
C CYS A 107 4.18 -10.13 0.92
N HIS A 108 5.33 -10.58 1.42
CA HIS A 108 5.62 -10.66 2.85
C HIS A 108 6.36 -9.44 3.38
N ALA A 109 5.89 -8.97 4.54
CA ALA A 109 6.53 -7.94 5.34
C ALA A 109 7.44 -8.53 6.42
#